data_AF-A0A1B9J0R5-F1
#
_entry.id   AF-A0A1B9J0R5-F1
#
_cell.length_a   1.000
_cell.length_b   1.000
_cell.length_c   1.000
_cell.angle_alpha   90.00
_cell.angle_beta   90.00
_cell.angle_gamma   90.00
#
_symmetry.space_group_name_H-M   'P 1'
#
loop_
_entity.id
_entity.type
_entity.pdbx_description
1 polymer ?
#
loop_
_entity_poly.entity_id
_entity_poly.type
_entity_poly.pdbx_seq_one_letter_code
_entity_poly.pdbx_strand_id
1 'polypeptide(L)'
;MTSIPRPNLFSRVWTFYTTSLREKPLRTKMVQSGVLYISADLVAQLGIEGKSIRRSMEGEQGEEVYDPIRTARLSIYGSTVFAPLAHYWLNNVERIALSSKLKTLVAKLSLDICLWSPFVTFMFPTCLGLLEGKSVDEVRRKVAHGWFPTWQKAVCVFGPTQIINFSLVPTQHRLLTVQSVGLCWNIFLSWQNNRNNKLLAAAQEHLLNAQEHMLDVGVRPEHVAELELTEEEVRSKRNLALAEKEVEDAEKRRKGLKDQAGEMGVGVKMAWS
;
A
#
# COMPACT_ATOMS: atom_id res chain seq x y z
N MET A 1 -27.91 39.83 -29.99
CA MET A 1 -26.60 39.55 -29.36
C MET A 1 -26.75 38.33 -28.47
N THR A 2 -26.27 37.18 -28.91
CA THR A 2 -26.27 35.96 -28.11
C THR A 2 -25.21 36.10 -27.01
N SER A 3 -25.63 36.23 -25.76
CA SER A 3 -24.71 36.31 -24.63
C SER A 3 -23.95 34.99 -24.52
N ILE A 4 -22.64 35.01 -24.71
CA ILE A 4 -21.79 33.85 -24.48
C ILE A 4 -21.96 33.46 -22.99
N PRO A 5 -22.44 32.24 -22.68
CA PRO A 5 -22.67 31.83 -21.31
C PRO A 5 -21.33 31.83 -20.56
N ARG A 6 -21.27 32.53 -19.43
CA ARG A 6 -20.07 32.54 -18.58
C ARG A 6 -19.78 31.09 -18.15
N PRO A 7 -18.54 30.60 -18.33
CA PRO A 7 -18.20 29.24 -17.95
C PRO A 7 -18.41 29.07 -16.44
N ASN A 8 -19.07 27.96 -16.06
CA ASN A 8 -19.27 27.61 -14.67
C ASN A 8 -17.92 27.37 -13.96
N LEU A 9 -17.91 27.39 -12.62
CA LEU A 9 -16.68 27.24 -11.83
C LEU A 9 -15.90 25.98 -12.21
N PHE A 10 -16.61 24.87 -12.45
CA PHE A 10 -16.01 23.61 -12.88
C PHE A 10 -15.26 23.76 -14.22
N SER A 11 -15.89 24.33 -15.24
CA SER A 11 -15.26 24.58 -16.54
C SER A 11 -14.05 25.50 -16.42
N ARG A 12 -14.08 26.48 -15.51
CA ARG A 12 -12.93 27.37 -15.26
C ARG A 12 -11.77 26.63 -14.62
N VAL A 13 -12.03 25.83 -13.57
CA VAL A 13 -11.01 25.01 -12.90
C VAL A 13 -10.45 23.97 -13.87
N TRP A 14 -11.31 23.32 -14.64
CA TRP A 14 -10.92 22.34 -15.66
C TRP A 14 -10.04 22.95 -16.75
N THR A 15 -10.44 24.10 -17.28
CA THR A 15 -9.64 24.82 -18.28
C THR A 15 -8.31 25.26 -17.68
N PHE A 16 -8.30 25.79 -16.46
CA PHE A 16 -7.05 26.15 -15.78
C PHE A 16 -6.12 24.95 -15.56
N TYR A 17 -6.66 23.81 -15.12
CA TYR A 17 -5.90 22.58 -14.93
C TYR A 17 -5.33 22.05 -16.26
N THR A 18 -6.14 21.97 -17.30
CA THR A 18 -5.71 21.48 -18.61
C THR A 18 -4.70 22.42 -19.28
N THR A 19 -4.85 23.74 -19.13
CA THR A 19 -3.85 24.73 -19.56
C THR A 19 -2.56 24.58 -18.76
N SER A 20 -2.63 24.46 -17.44
CA SER A 20 -1.45 24.28 -16.58
C SER A 20 -0.70 22.98 -16.86
N LEU A 21 -1.42 21.90 -17.20
CA LEU A 21 -0.83 20.64 -17.65
C LEU A 21 -0.08 20.79 -18.98
N ARG A 22 -0.57 21.63 -19.90
CA ARG A 22 0.08 21.85 -21.21
C ARG A 22 1.30 22.75 -21.09
N GLU A 23 1.20 23.85 -20.34
CA GLU A 23 2.27 24.85 -20.23
C GLU A 23 3.38 24.41 -19.28
N LYS A 24 3.03 23.82 -18.14
CA LYS A 24 3.97 23.44 -17.06
C LYS A 24 3.69 22.01 -16.57
N PRO A 25 3.84 21.00 -17.44
CA PRO A 25 3.42 19.62 -17.17
C PRO A 25 4.07 19.03 -15.91
N LEU A 26 5.36 19.32 -15.68
CA LEU A 26 6.06 18.81 -14.51
C LEU A 26 5.47 19.39 -13.21
N ARG A 27 5.38 20.72 -13.09
CA ARG A 27 4.86 21.39 -11.89
C ARG A 27 3.43 20.97 -11.57
N THR A 28 2.59 20.88 -12.60
CA THR A 28 1.19 20.48 -12.44
C THR A 28 1.08 19.03 -11.96
N LYS A 29 1.89 18.10 -12.51
CA LYS A 29 1.96 16.71 -12.04
C LYS A 29 2.48 16.60 -10.59
N MET A 30 3.44 17.44 -10.19
CA MET A 30 3.95 17.49 -8.81
C MET A 30 2.87 17.92 -7.83
N VAL A 31 2.14 19.01 -8.12
CA VAL A 31 1.02 19.48 -7.28
C VAL A 31 -0.09 18.45 -7.22
N GLN A 32 -0.49 17.89 -8.37
CA GLN A 32 -1.50 16.84 -8.45
C GLN A 32 -1.10 15.62 -7.61
N SER A 33 0.15 15.18 -7.68
CA SER A 33 0.63 14.05 -6.90
C SER A 33 0.60 14.34 -5.41
N GLY A 34 1.07 15.52 -4.98
CA GLY A 34 0.99 15.95 -3.58
C GLY A 34 -0.43 15.90 -3.02
N VAL A 35 -1.42 16.38 -3.78
CA VAL A 35 -2.84 16.31 -3.41
C VAL A 35 -3.33 14.86 -3.32
N LEU A 36 -2.97 14.00 -4.28
CA LEU A 36 -3.36 12.59 -4.27
C LEU A 36 -2.80 11.84 -3.05
N TYR A 37 -1.55 12.11 -2.67
CA TYR A 37 -0.95 11.50 -1.48
C TYR A 37 -1.60 12.00 -0.18
N ILE A 38 -1.98 13.28 -0.10
CA ILE A 38 -2.76 13.82 1.03
C ILE A 38 -4.10 13.09 1.12
N SER A 39 -4.87 13.04 0.03
CA SER A 39 -6.17 12.38 0.01
C SER A 39 -6.07 10.90 0.37
N ALA A 40 -5.08 10.19 -0.17
CA ALA A 40 -4.84 8.79 0.15
C ALA A 40 -4.53 8.57 1.64
N ASP A 41 -3.67 9.42 2.21
CA ASP A 41 -3.30 9.30 3.61
C ASP A 41 -4.44 9.67 4.55
N LEU A 42 -5.28 10.66 4.21
CA LEU A 42 -6.51 10.95 4.95
C LEU A 42 -7.45 9.75 4.96
N VAL A 43 -7.64 9.08 3.83
CA VAL A 43 -8.46 7.86 3.78
C VAL A 43 -7.84 6.73 4.61
N ALA A 44 -6.51 6.56 4.55
CA ALA A 44 -5.82 5.55 5.36
C ALA A 44 -5.98 5.83 6.87
N GLN A 45 -5.74 7.07 7.31
CA GLN A 45 -5.77 7.44 8.71
C GLN A 45 -7.20 7.47 9.27
N LEU A 46 -8.14 8.12 8.57
CA LEU A 46 -9.50 8.34 9.09
C LEU A 46 -10.42 7.15 8.81
N GLY A 47 -10.28 6.52 7.64
CA GLY A 47 -11.18 5.45 7.19
C GLY A 47 -10.73 4.06 7.63
N ILE A 48 -9.44 3.75 7.51
CA ILE A 48 -8.90 2.40 7.79
C ILE A 48 -8.39 2.30 9.23
N GLU A 49 -7.60 3.27 9.67
CA GLU A 49 -7.02 3.29 11.01
C GLU A 49 -7.96 3.87 12.08
N GLY A 50 -9.10 4.47 11.68
CA GLY A 50 -10.10 5.01 12.60
C GLY A 50 -9.64 6.21 13.41
N LYS A 51 -8.60 6.92 12.96
CA LYS A 51 -8.05 8.09 13.67
C LYS A 51 -9.01 9.27 13.63
N SER A 52 -9.02 10.05 14.70
CA SER A 52 -9.88 11.22 14.84
C SER A 52 -9.13 12.54 14.65
N ILE A 53 -9.63 13.38 13.74
CA ILE A 53 -9.17 14.79 13.60
C ILE A 53 -9.57 15.61 14.83
N ARG A 54 -10.74 15.33 15.40
CA ARG A 54 -11.25 16.07 16.55
C ARG A 54 -10.29 15.98 17.74
N ARG A 55 -9.83 14.76 18.04
CA ARG A 55 -8.85 14.50 19.10
C ARG A 55 -7.50 15.16 18.84
N SER A 56 -7.10 15.27 17.57
CA SER A 56 -5.90 16.01 17.16
C SER A 56 -6.03 17.51 17.45
N MET A 57 -7.20 18.11 17.20
CA MET A 57 -7.46 19.51 17.53
C MET A 57 -7.61 19.79 19.03
N GLU A 58 -8.07 18.79 19.79
CA GLU A 58 -8.17 18.84 21.26
C GLU A 58 -6.81 18.65 21.95
N GLY A 59 -5.74 18.38 21.18
CA GLY A 59 -4.37 18.23 21.70
C GLY A 59 -4.08 16.88 22.36
N GLU A 60 -4.95 15.90 22.17
CA GLU A 60 -4.73 14.55 22.68
C GLU A 60 -3.53 13.88 21.99
N GLN A 61 -2.83 13.02 22.72
CA GLN A 61 -1.73 12.22 22.21
C GLN A 61 -2.09 10.75 22.29
N GLY A 62 -1.83 10.00 21.23
CA GLY A 62 -2.12 8.57 21.19
C GLY A 62 -2.25 8.04 19.77
N GLU A 63 -2.39 6.72 19.64
CA GLU A 63 -2.49 6.07 18.34
C GLU A 63 -3.77 6.41 17.58
N GLU A 64 -4.82 6.81 18.29
CA GLU A 64 -6.14 7.14 17.73
C GLU A 64 -6.21 8.59 17.19
N VAL A 65 -5.09 9.33 17.24
CA VAL A 65 -5.00 10.73 16.83
C VAL A 65 -4.49 10.84 15.39
N TYR A 66 -5.10 11.73 14.62
CA TYR A 66 -4.66 12.07 13.27
C TYR A 66 -3.21 12.61 13.29
N ASP A 67 -2.35 12.06 12.43
CA ASP A 67 -0.94 12.42 12.30
C ASP A 67 -0.73 13.29 11.03
N PRO A 68 -0.71 14.63 11.17
CA PRO A 68 -0.48 15.53 10.04
C PRO A 68 0.96 15.48 9.51
N ILE A 69 1.93 15.09 10.34
CA ILE A 69 3.35 15.00 9.95
C ILE A 69 3.54 13.83 8.99
N ARG A 70 2.87 12.70 9.23
CA ARG A 70 2.80 11.59 8.26
C ARG A 70 2.21 12.05 6.92
N THR A 71 1.09 12.77 6.94
CA THR A 71 0.47 13.29 5.71
C THR A 71 1.42 14.22 4.96
N ALA A 72 2.11 15.11 5.67
CA ALA A 72 3.09 16.03 5.10
C ALA A 72 4.26 15.27 4.44
N ARG A 73 4.84 14.27 5.11
CA ARG A 73 5.94 13.45 4.56
C ARG A 73 5.53 12.73 3.28
N LEU A 74 4.33 12.15 3.24
CA LEU A 74 3.80 11.48 2.04
C LEU A 74 3.54 12.48 0.90
N SER A 75 3.02 13.66 1.22
CA SER A 75 2.82 14.72 0.24
C SER A 75 4.13 15.23 -0.35
N ILE A 76 5.16 15.43 0.49
CA ILE A 76 6.51 15.81 0.06
C ILE A 76 7.07 14.71 -0.87
N TYR A 77 7.07 13.45 -0.43
CA TYR A 77 7.53 12.34 -1.27
C TYR A 77 6.81 12.30 -2.63
N GLY A 78 5.48 12.38 -2.62
CA GLY A 78 4.66 12.35 -3.82
C GLY A 78 5.00 13.48 -4.80
N SER A 79 5.06 14.70 -4.27
CA SER A 79 5.25 15.92 -5.06
C SER A 79 6.68 16.11 -5.53
N THR A 80 7.70 15.86 -4.69
CA THR A 80 9.09 16.20 -4.99
C THR A 80 9.93 15.03 -5.47
N VAL A 81 9.59 13.79 -5.10
CA VAL A 81 10.36 12.61 -5.48
C VAL A 81 9.63 11.81 -6.55
N PHE A 82 8.43 11.32 -6.23
CA PHE A 82 7.71 10.41 -7.12
C PHE A 82 7.27 11.08 -8.43
N ALA A 83 6.64 12.27 -8.36
CA ALA A 83 6.09 12.91 -9.55
C ALA A 83 7.14 13.32 -10.61
N PRO A 84 8.31 13.89 -10.25
CA PRO A 84 9.35 14.14 -11.24
C PRO A 84 9.91 12.86 -11.85
N LEU A 85 10.22 11.85 -11.03
CA LEU A 85 10.71 10.55 -11.51
C LEU A 85 9.69 9.92 -12.47
N ALA A 86 8.40 9.90 -12.11
CA ALA A 86 7.33 9.36 -12.94
C ALA A 86 7.16 10.16 -14.24
N HIS A 87 7.30 11.49 -14.20
CA HIS A 87 7.24 12.32 -15.40
C HIS A 87 8.31 11.93 -16.42
N TYR A 88 9.56 11.82 -15.99
CA TYR A 88 10.66 11.43 -16.88
C TYR A 88 10.55 9.97 -17.31
N TRP A 89 10.16 9.06 -16.42
CA TRP A 89 9.94 7.66 -16.76
C TRP A 89 8.91 7.51 -17.88
N LEU A 90 7.72 8.09 -17.72
CA LEU A 90 6.64 8.02 -18.70
C LEU A 90 7.08 8.59 -20.06
N ASN A 91 7.75 9.74 -20.09
CA ASN A 91 8.25 10.33 -21.33
C ASN A 91 9.28 9.42 -22.04
N ASN A 92 10.09 8.68 -21.30
CA ASN A 92 11.06 7.74 -21.87
C ASN A 92 10.38 6.48 -22.40
N VAL A 93 9.46 5.90 -21.63
CA VAL A 93 8.70 4.71 -22.04
C VAL A 93 7.81 5.01 -23.25
N GLU A 94 7.26 6.22 -23.37
CA GLU A 94 6.44 6.61 -24.52
C GLU A 94 7.19 6.57 -25.85
N ARG A 95 8.51 6.82 -25.87
CA ARG A 95 9.37 6.77 -27.07
C ARG A 95 9.49 5.37 -27.66
N ILE A 96 9.15 4.34 -26.90
CA ILE A 96 9.18 2.96 -27.35
C ILE A 96 7.96 2.72 -28.22
N ALA A 97 8.20 2.58 -29.53
CA ALA A 97 7.18 2.23 -30.51
C ALA A 97 7.71 1.07 -31.37
N LEU A 98 7.06 -0.09 -31.23
CA LEU A 98 7.34 -1.27 -32.04
C LEU A 98 6.31 -1.39 -33.16
N SER A 99 6.61 -2.22 -34.16
CA SER A 99 5.78 -2.41 -35.36
C SER A 99 4.34 -2.83 -35.08
N SER A 100 4.07 -3.47 -33.93
CA SER A 100 2.73 -3.84 -33.49
C SER A 100 2.34 -3.11 -32.20
N LYS A 101 1.08 -2.69 -32.12
CA LYS A 101 0.49 -2.10 -30.90
C LYS A 101 0.59 -3.06 -29.71
N LEU A 102 0.37 -4.35 -29.92
CA LEU A 102 0.48 -5.37 -28.87
C LEU A 102 1.92 -5.54 -28.41
N LYS A 103 2.88 -5.62 -29.36
CA LYS A 103 4.31 -5.71 -29.03
C LYS A 103 4.77 -4.49 -28.23
N THR A 104 4.35 -3.30 -28.66
CA THR A 104 4.66 -2.03 -27.96
C THR A 104 4.13 -2.05 -26.53
N LEU A 105 2.88 -2.46 -26.35
CA LEU A 105 2.26 -2.57 -25.03
C LEU A 105 3.01 -3.54 -24.13
N VAL A 106 3.28 -4.76 -24.61
CA VAL A 106 4.00 -5.79 -23.85
C VAL A 106 5.38 -5.27 -23.45
N ALA A 107 6.11 -4.65 -24.38
CA ALA A 107 7.42 -4.07 -24.07
C ALA A 107 7.34 -2.97 -22.98
N LYS A 108 6.36 -2.06 -23.08
CA LYS A 108 6.15 -1.01 -22.06
C LYS A 108 5.80 -1.61 -20.70
N LEU A 109 4.88 -2.58 -20.67
CA LEU A 109 4.48 -3.28 -19.45
C LEU A 109 5.64 -4.05 -18.81
N SER A 110 6.46 -4.73 -19.61
CA SER A 110 7.65 -5.42 -19.11
C SER A 110 8.64 -4.45 -18.49
N LEU A 111 8.86 -3.28 -19.10
CA LEU A 111 9.72 -2.24 -18.50
C LEU A 111 9.13 -1.69 -17.20
N ASP A 112 7.82 -1.48 -17.16
CA ASP A 112 7.15 -1.03 -15.94
C ASP A 112 7.27 -2.07 -14.81
N ILE A 113 7.11 -3.35 -15.09
CA ILE A 113 7.19 -4.42 -14.08
C ILE A 113 8.63 -4.71 -13.65
N CYS A 114 9.58 -4.73 -14.59
CA CYS A 114 10.95 -5.18 -14.34
C CYS A 114 11.90 -4.06 -13.89
N LEU A 115 11.62 -2.80 -14.23
CA LEU A 115 12.51 -1.68 -13.91
C LEU A 115 11.82 -0.67 -13.00
N TRP A 116 10.67 -0.14 -13.42
CA TRP A 116 10.00 0.94 -12.69
C TRP A 116 9.43 0.49 -11.35
N SER A 117 8.66 -0.60 -11.36
CA SER A 117 8.02 -1.16 -10.18
C SER A 117 9.02 -1.45 -9.06
N PRO A 118 10.10 -2.24 -9.26
CA PRO A 118 11.06 -2.52 -8.20
C PRO A 118 11.79 -1.27 -7.73
N PHE A 119 12.07 -0.33 -8.64
CA PHE A 119 12.71 0.94 -8.29
C PHE A 119 11.81 1.81 -7.41
N VAL A 120 10.55 2.02 -7.77
CA VAL A 120 9.61 2.84 -6.99
C VAL A 120 9.28 2.20 -5.65
N THR A 121 9.07 0.88 -5.61
CA THR A 121 8.77 0.17 -4.36
C THR A 121 9.97 0.13 -3.42
N PHE A 122 11.19 0.26 -3.93
CA PHE A 122 12.40 0.48 -3.13
C PHE A 122 12.52 1.93 -2.65
N MET A 123 12.28 2.90 -3.54
CA MET A 123 12.41 4.33 -3.24
C MET A 123 11.41 4.81 -2.18
N PHE A 124 10.19 4.28 -2.20
CA PHE A 124 9.14 4.68 -1.26
C PHE A 124 9.54 4.50 0.22
N PRO A 125 9.82 3.28 0.73
CA PRO A 125 10.21 3.10 2.13
C PRO A 125 11.55 3.75 2.46
N THR A 126 12.46 3.89 1.48
CA THR A 126 13.75 4.56 1.66
C THR A 126 13.56 6.05 1.93
N CYS A 127 12.86 6.76 1.05
CA CYS A 127 12.63 8.20 1.21
C CYS A 127 11.77 8.49 2.44
N LEU A 128 10.73 7.69 2.68
CA LEU A 128 9.87 7.86 3.86
C LEU A 128 10.63 7.59 5.15
N GLY A 129 11.52 6.59 5.18
CA GLY A 129 12.37 6.32 6.35
C GLY A 129 13.32 7.48 6.65
N LEU A 130 13.92 8.09 5.62
CA LEU A 130 14.76 9.27 5.79
C LEU A 130 13.96 10.49 6.26
N LEU A 131 12.76 10.71 5.71
CA LEU A 131 11.84 11.76 6.16
C LEU A 131 11.26 11.50 7.55
N GLU A 132 11.25 10.24 8.00
CA GLU A 132 10.92 9.83 9.36
C GLU A 132 12.06 10.13 10.35
N GLY A 133 13.24 10.55 9.89
CA GLY A 133 14.41 10.80 10.73
C GLY A 133 15.14 9.53 11.16
N LYS A 134 14.88 8.40 10.50
CA LYS A 134 15.53 7.12 10.82
C LYS A 134 16.98 7.08 10.37
N SER A 135 17.79 6.33 11.10
CA SER A 135 19.17 6.02 10.71
C SER A 135 19.22 5.18 9.43
N VAL A 136 20.35 5.21 8.72
CA VAL A 136 20.55 4.43 7.49
C VAL A 136 20.33 2.94 7.72
N ASP A 137 20.75 2.41 8.87
CA ASP A 137 20.57 1.00 9.23
C ASP A 137 19.11 0.63 9.50
N GLU A 138 18.33 1.53 10.08
CA GLU A 138 16.89 1.35 10.25
C GLU A 138 16.15 1.39 8.91
N VAL A 139 16.55 2.30 8.02
CA VAL A 139 16.02 2.35 6.66
C VAL A 139 16.35 1.06 5.91
N ARG A 140 17.59 0.58 6.01
CA ARG A 140 18.01 -0.69 5.40
C ARG A 140 17.17 -1.86 5.89
N ARG A 141 16.95 -1.98 7.21
CA ARG A 141 16.09 -3.02 7.80
C ARG A 141 14.64 -2.91 7.31
N LYS A 142 14.10 -1.68 7.27
CA LYS A 142 12.75 -1.40 6.77
C LYS A 142 12.57 -1.84 5.32
N VAL A 143 13.53 -1.52 4.46
CA VAL A 143 13.54 -1.93 3.06
C VAL A 143 13.69 -3.43 2.93
N ALA A 144 14.65 -4.06 3.63
CA ALA A 144 14.89 -5.50 3.56
C ALA A 144 13.64 -6.31 3.93
N HIS A 145 12.90 -5.90 4.96
CA HIS A 145 11.69 -6.57 5.39
C HIS A 145 10.48 -6.28 4.48
N GLY A 146 10.33 -5.04 4.02
CA GLY A 146 9.09 -4.59 3.37
C GLY A 146 9.10 -4.60 1.84
N TRP A 147 10.27 -4.52 1.20
CA TRP A 147 10.38 -4.23 -0.24
C TRP A 147 9.81 -5.34 -1.11
N PHE A 148 10.31 -6.58 -0.94
CA PHE A 148 9.93 -7.68 -1.81
C PHE A 148 8.42 -8.01 -1.74
N PRO A 149 7.80 -8.12 -0.54
CA PRO A 149 6.35 -8.31 -0.45
C PRO A 149 5.55 -7.15 -1.05
N THR A 150 6.03 -5.91 -0.92
CA THR A 150 5.37 -4.74 -1.50
C THR A 150 5.48 -4.75 -3.03
N TRP A 151 6.63 -5.13 -3.58
CA TRP A 151 6.81 -5.28 -5.02
C TRP A 151 5.92 -6.38 -5.61
N GLN A 152 5.82 -7.55 -4.96
CA GLN A 152 4.92 -8.61 -5.40
C GLN A 152 3.46 -8.13 -5.45
N LYS A 153 2.99 -7.45 -4.40
CA LYS A 153 1.65 -6.84 -4.38
C LYS A 153 1.48 -5.80 -5.49
N ALA A 154 2.50 -4.99 -5.77
CA ALA A 154 2.45 -4.01 -6.85
C ALA A 154 2.25 -4.69 -8.21
N VAL A 155 2.98 -5.77 -8.49
CA VAL A 155 2.82 -6.55 -9.73
C VAL A 155 1.44 -7.20 -9.80
N CYS A 156 0.94 -7.76 -8.70
CA CYS A 156 -0.40 -8.37 -8.63
C CYS A 156 -1.53 -7.35 -8.81
N VAL A 157 -1.33 -6.09 -8.43
CA VAL A 157 -2.33 -5.02 -8.61
C VAL A 157 -2.22 -4.43 -10.01
N PHE A 158 -1.05 -3.94 -10.39
CA PHE A 158 -0.87 -3.18 -11.63
C PHE A 158 -0.77 -4.06 -12.88
N GLY A 159 -0.29 -5.30 -12.78
CA GLY A 159 -0.25 -6.23 -13.91
C GLY A 159 -1.64 -6.49 -14.49
N PRO A 160 -2.59 -7.05 -13.72
CA PRO A 160 -3.96 -7.25 -14.16
C PRO A 160 -4.67 -5.95 -14.51
N THR A 161 -4.43 -4.87 -13.75
CA THR A 161 -5.00 -3.55 -14.06
C THR A 161 -4.60 -3.11 -15.45
N GLN A 162 -3.33 -3.22 -15.84
CA GLN A 162 -2.86 -2.85 -17.17
C GLN A 162 -3.46 -3.75 -18.25
N ILE A 163 -3.57 -5.06 -18.02
CA ILE A 163 -4.21 -5.98 -18.96
C ILE A 163 -5.66 -5.57 -19.22
N ILE A 164 -6.45 -5.35 -18.17
CA ILE A 164 -7.86 -4.90 -18.27
C ILE A 164 -7.94 -3.53 -18.96
N ASN A 165 -7.05 -2.61 -18.59
CA ASN A 165 -7.01 -1.26 -19.12
C ASN A 165 -6.80 -1.23 -20.64
N PHE A 166 -6.02 -2.17 -21.17
CA PHE A 166 -5.78 -2.25 -22.61
C PHE A 166 -6.79 -3.12 -23.36
N SER A 167 -7.38 -4.14 -22.72
CA SER A 167 -8.32 -5.06 -23.36
C SER A 167 -9.76 -4.54 -23.39
N LEU A 168 -10.24 -3.96 -22.28
CA LEU A 168 -11.65 -3.61 -22.10
C LEU A 168 -11.90 -2.09 -22.06
N VAL A 169 -10.92 -1.30 -21.60
CA VAL A 169 -11.15 0.14 -21.37
C VAL A 169 -10.88 0.96 -22.65
N PRO A 170 -11.85 1.77 -23.12
CA PRO A 170 -11.64 2.70 -24.22
C PRO A 170 -10.51 3.67 -23.93
N THR A 171 -9.75 4.05 -24.95
CA THR A 171 -8.53 4.87 -24.82
C THR A 171 -8.74 6.15 -23.99
N GLN A 172 -9.91 6.77 -24.07
CA GLN A 172 -10.24 8.00 -23.33
C GLN A 172 -10.35 7.78 -21.81
N HIS A 173 -10.73 6.58 -21.36
CA HIS A 173 -10.96 6.26 -19.95
C HIS A 173 -9.78 5.60 -19.26
N ARG A 174 -8.74 5.21 -20.02
CA ARG A 174 -7.60 4.45 -19.47
C ARG A 174 -6.84 5.16 -18.37
N LEU A 175 -6.67 6.47 -18.52
CA LEU A 175 -6.02 7.30 -17.51
C LEU A 175 -6.84 7.28 -16.21
N LEU A 176 -8.15 7.39 -16.29
CA LEU A 176 -9.03 7.38 -15.12
C LEU A 176 -8.93 6.06 -14.37
N THR A 177 -8.96 4.92 -15.07
CA THR A 177 -8.84 3.59 -14.45
C THR A 177 -7.52 3.45 -13.67
N VAL A 178 -6.39 3.82 -14.28
CA VAL A 178 -5.08 3.72 -13.62
C VAL A 178 -4.97 4.67 -12.43
N GLN A 179 -5.50 5.89 -12.55
CA GLN A 179 -5.49 6.85 -11.45
C GLN A 179 -6.36 6.40 -10.28
N SER A 180 -7.50 5.76 -10.54
CA SER A 180 -8.38 5.20 -9.50
C SER A 180 -7.69 4.07 -8.73
N VAL A 181 -7.06 3.12 -9.45
CA VAL A 181 -6.27 2.05 -8.81
C VAL A 181 -5.06 2.63 -8.07
N GLY A 182 -4.42 3.65 -8.65
CA GLY A 182 -3.31 4.37 -8.03
C GLY A 182 -3.67 5.04 -6.70
N LEU A 183 -4.88 5.57 -6.57
CA LEU A 183 -5.37 6.11 -5.30
C LEU A 183 -5.47 5.00 -4.24
N CYS A 184 -6.09 3.86 -4.57
CA CYS A 184 -6.16 2.69 -3.69
C CYS A 184 -4.77 2.19 -3.30
N TRP A 185 -3.83 2.17 -4.26
CA TRP A 185 -2.44 1.79 -4.01
C TRP A 185 -1.75 2.74 -3.04
N ASN A 186 -1.94 4.06 -3.17
CA ASN A 186 -1.36 5.03 -2.25
C ASN A 186 -1.95 4.92 -0.83
N ILE A 187 -3.25 4.61 -0.72
CA ILE A 187 -3.90 4.33 0.58
C ILE A 187 -3.22 3.11 1.23
N PHE A 188 -3.07 2.02 0.46
CA PHE A 188 -2.39 0.81 0.90
C PHE A 188 -0.94 1.09 1.32
N LEU A 189 -0.17 1.83 0.51
CA LEU A 189 1.22 2.17 0.80
C LEU A 189 1.35 2.97 2.10
N SER A 190 0.46 3.95 2.31
CA SER A 190 0.45 4.73 3.54
C SER A 190 0.20 3.82 4.76
N TRP A 191 -0.89 3.03 4.71
CA TRP A 191 -1.26 2.11 5.77
C TRP A 191 -0.15 1.08 6.07
N GLN A 192 0.39 0.45 5.03
CA GLN A 192 1.44 -0.57 5.15
C GLN A 192 2.74 0.03 5.71
N ASN A 193 3.11 1.26 5.29
CA ASN A 193 4.29 1.94 5.83
C ASN A 193 4.15 2.19 7.33
N ASN A 194 2.98 2.70 7.75
CA ASN A 194 2.69 2.94 9.16
C ASN A 194 2.70 1.64 9.98
N ARG A 195 2.08 0.57 9.45
CA ARG A 195 2.08 -0.75 10.09
C ARG A 195 3.51 -1.30 10.24
N ASN A 196 4.33 -1.21 9.20
CA ASN A 196 5.73 -1.66 9.25
C ASN A 196 6.55 -0.85 10.26
N ASN A 197 6.31 0.46 10.38
CA ASN A 197 6.97 1.29 11.38
C ASN A 197 6.65 0.83 12.81
N LYS A 198 5.38 0.53 13.10
CA LYS A 198 4.96 0.01 14.41
C LYS A 198 5.59 -1.35 14.72
N LEU A 199 5.61 -2.27 13.74
CA LEU A 199 6.22 -3.59 13.91
C LEU A 199 7.73 -3.50 14.19
N LEU A 200 8.43 -2.63 13.46
CA LEU A 200 9.88 -2.43 13.67
C LEU A 200 10.17 -1.79 15.03
N ALA A 201 9.35 -0.84 15.47
CA ALA A 201 9.48 -0.23 16.80
C ALA A 201 9.27 -1.25 17.91
N ALA A 202 8.23 -2.07 17.83
CA ALA A 202 7.98 -3.14 18.80
C ALA A 202 9.12 -4.18 18.81
N ALA A 203 9.63 -4.57 17.64
CA ALA A 203 10.78 -5.47 17.55
C ALA A 203 12.04 -4.87 18.21
N GLN A 204 12.31 -3.57 18.02
CA GLN A 204 13.42 -2.88 18.68
C GLN A 204 13.26 -2.86 20.21
N GLU A 205 12.06 -2.61 20.70
CA GLU A 205 11.75 -2.64 22.14
C GLU A 205 11.96 -4.04 22.73
N HIS A 206 11.47 -5.09 22.06
CA HIS A 206 11.70 -6.47 22.49
C HIS A 206 13.19 -6.85 22.52
N LEU A 207 13.98 -6.39 21.55
CA LEU A 207 15.42 -6.62 21.53
C LEU A 207 16.13 -5.92 22.69
N LEU A 208 15.74 -4.68 23.02
CA LEU A 208 16.30 -3.95 24.16
C LEU A 208 15.96 -4.65 25.48
N ASN A 209 14.70 -5.07 25.66
CA ASN A 209 14.27 -5.78 26.86
C ASN A 209 14.98 -7.15 26.99
N ALA A 210 15.20 -7.85 25.87
CA ALA A 210 15.97 -9.10 25.86
C ALA A 210 17.43 -8.85 26.23
N GLN A 211 18.06 -7.78 25.73
CA GLN A 211 19.42 -7.39 26.09
C GLN A 211 19.55 -7.03 27.57
N GLU A 212 18.59 -6.28 28.12
CA GLU A 212 18.54 -5.94 29.55
C GLU A 212 18.41 -7.21 30.41
N HIS A 213 17.52 -8.13 30.02
CA HIS A 213 17.39 -9.42 30.69
C HIS A 213 18.66 -10.28 30.57
N MET A 214 19.38 -10.25 29.44
CA MET A 214 20.67 -10.95 29.29
C MET A 214 21.75 -10.39 30.22
N LEU A 215 21.76 -9.07 30.45
CA LEU A 215 22.67 -8.42 31.40
C LEU A 215 22.33 -8.78 32.85
N ASP A 216 21.04 -8.85 33.19
CA ASP A 216 20.56 -9.24 34.53
C ASP A 216 20.87 -10.71 34.85
N VAL A 217 20.78 -11.61 33.86
CA VAL A 217 21.06 -13.05 34.01
C VAL A 217 22.55 -13.39 33.84
N GLY A 218 23.41 -12.43 33.46
CA GLY A 218 24.87 -12.61 33.38
C GLY A 218 25.36 -13.53 32.25
N VAL A 219 24.58 -13.70 31.18
CA VAL A 219 24.90 -14.64 30.08
C VAL A 219 25.72 -13.93 28.99
N ARG A 220 26.90 -14.47 28.65
CA ARG A 220 27.81 -13.90 27.64
C ARG A 220 27.26 -14.04 26.20
N PRO A 221 27.44 -13.02 25.33
CA PRO A 221 26.81 -12.94 24.00
C PRO A 221 27.22 -14.03 22.99
N GLU A 222 28.29 -14.77 23.24
CA GLU A 222 28.91 -15.68 22.27
C GLU A 222 28.09 -16.97 22.02
N HIS A 223 27.13 -17.31 22.89
CA HIS A 223 26.33 -18.55 22.75
C HIS A 223 25.00 -18.38 22.03
N VAL A 224 24.55 -17.14 21.74
CA VAL A 224 23.18 -16.89 21.26
C VAL A 224 23.07 -16.92 19.72
N ALA A 225 24.13 -16.56 18.99
CA ALA A 225 24.12 -16.59 17.53
C ALA A 225 23.85 -18.00 16.93
N GLU A 226 24.13 -19.04 17.70
CA GLU A 226 23.92 -20.44 17.31
C GLU A 226 22.57 -21.02 17.82
N LEU A 227 21.92 -20.37 18.79
CA LEU A 227 20.68 -20.85 19.43
C LEU A 227 19.40 -20.13 18.95
N GLU A 228 19.48 -18.89 18.45
CA GLU A 228 18.28 -18.14 17.96
C GLU A 228 17.71 -18.67 16.64
N LEU A 229 18.51 -19.35 15.80
CA LEU A 229 18.04 -19.89 14.51
C LEU A 229 17.18 -21.16 14.63
N THR A 230 17.12 -21.81 15.79
CA THR A 230 16.42 -23.10 15.94
C THR A 230 15.14 -23.02 16.79
N GLU A 231 15.06 -22.20 17.84
CA GLU A 231 13.85 -22.15 18.69
C GLU A 231 12.71 -21.27 18.14
N GLU A 232 13.01 -20.14 17.50
CA GLU A 232 11.96 -19.28 16.91
C GLU A 232 11.34 -19.91 15.66
N GLU A 233 12.13 -20.61 14.84
CA GLU A 233 11.61 -21.39 13.71
C GLU A 233 10.72 -22.55 14.19
N VAL A 234 11.11 -23.23 15.28
CA VAL A 234 10.31 -24.30 15.89
C VAL A 234 9.02 -23.75 16.51
N ARG A 235 9.07 -22.59 17.17
CA ARG A 235 7.89 -21.92 17.74
C ARG A 235 6.94 -21.40 16.66
N SER A 236 7.48 -20.82 15.59
CA SER A 236 6.70 -20.35 14.42
C SER A 236 6.00 -21.50 13.70
N LYS A 237 6.71 -22.61 13.42
CA LYS A 237 6.13 -23.82 12.82
C LYS A 237 5.08 -24.48 13.72
N ARG A 238 5.29 -24.49 15.04
CA ARG A 238 4.32 -25.03 16.01
C ARG A 238 3.04 -24.19 16.06
N ASN A 239 3.16 -22.87 16.02
CA ASN A 239 2.01 -21.96 16.00
C ASN A 239 1.22 -22.05 14.68
N LEU A 240 1.91 -22.24 13.55
CA LEU A 240 1.27 -22.45 12.25
C LEU A 240 0.46 -23.77 12.21
N ALA A 241 1.04 -24.86 12.71
CA ALA A 241 0.38 -26.17 12.78
C ALA A 241 -0.85 -26.19 13.71
N LEU A 242 -0.80 -25.40 14.80
CA LEU A 242 -1.96 -25.20 15.69
C LEU A 242 -3.08 -24.45 14.97
N ALA A 243 -2.76 -23.37 14.25
CA ALA A 243 -3.74 -22.59 13.51
C ALA A 243 -4.40 -23.39 12.36
N GLU A 244 -3.63 -24.21 11.64
CA GLU A 244 -4.17 -25.08 10.59
C GLU A 244 -5.14 -26.13 11.15
N LYS A 245 -4.83 -26.72 12.31
CA LYS A 245 -5.69 -27.69 12.98
C LYS A 245 -6.99 -27.06 13.49
N GLU A 246 -6.93 -25.83 14.01
CA GLU A 246 -8.13 -25.09 14.42
C GLU A 246 -9.05 -24.78 13.24
N VAL A 247 -8.49 -24.45 12.08
CA VAL A 247 -9.26 -24.23 10.84
C VAL A 247 -9.91 -25.54 10.36
N GLU A 248 -9.19 -26.66 10.37
CA GLU A 248 -9.74 -27.96 9.97
C GLU A 248 -10.86 -28.45 10.90
N ASP A 249 -10.70 -28.25 12.22
CA ASP A 249 -11.73 -28.58 13.21
C ASP A 249 -12.95 -27.66 13.08
N ALA A 250 -12.74 -26.37 12.76
CA ALA A 250 -13.83 -25.44 12.45
C ALA A 250 -14.58 -25.83 11.17
N GLU A 251 -13.89 -26.31 10.14
CA GLU A 251 -14.51 -26.81 8.91
C GLU A 251 -15.29 -28.11 9.13
N LYS A 252 -14.77 -29.05 9.93
CA LYS A 252 -15.50 -30.28 10.32
C LYS A 252 -16.74 -29.94 11.14
N ARG A 253 -16.66 -29.00 12.08
CA ARG A 253 -17.84 -28.49 12.82
C ARG A 253 -18.85 -27.83 11.89
N ARG A 254 -18.40 -27.04 10.91
CA ARG A 254 -19.27 -26.40 9.91
C ARG A 254 -19.96 -27.43 9.00
N LYS A 255 -19.28 -28.52 8.67
CA LYS A 255 -19.83 -29.61 7.85
C LYS A 255 -20.84 -30.44 8.65
N GLY A 256 -20.52 -30.80 9.89
CA GLY A 256 -21.46 -31.46 10.81
C GLY A 256 -22.71 -30.63 11.14
N LEU A 257 -22.58 -29.31 11.27
CA LEU A 257 -23.71 -28.39 11.42
C LEU A 257 -24.59 -28.32 10.15
N LYS A 258 -24.01 -28.44 8.96
CA LYS A 258 -24.76 -28.52 7.70
C LYS A 258 -25.49 -29.86 7.54
N ASP A 259 -24.88 -30.95 7.99
CA ASP A 259 -25.49 -32.28 7.94
C ASP A 259 -26.64 -32.39 8.94
N GLN A 260 -26.49 -31.85 10.17
CA GLN A 260 -27.57 -31.75 11.16
C GLN A 260 -28.69 -30.79 10.72
N ALA A 261 -28.37 -29.67 10.06
CA ALA A 261 -29.37 -28.77 9.49
C ALA A 261 -30.10 -29.41 8.29
N GLY A 262 -29.41 -30.28 7.54
CA GLY A 262 -29.99 -31.11 6.48
C GLY A 262 -30.96 -32.16 7.02
N GLU A 263 -30.62 -32.84 8.10
CA GLU A 263 -31.50 -33.82 8.76
C GLU A 263 -32.72 -33.18 9.42
N MET A 264 -32.57 -32.00 10.05
CA MET A 264 -33.72 -31.24 10.57
C MET A 264 -34.62 -30.64 9.47
N GLY A 265 -34.12 -30.48 8.25
CA GLY A 265 -34.90 -30.05 7.08
C GLY A 265 -35.73 -31.17 6.41
N VAL A 266 -35.47 -32.44 6.73
CA VAL A 266 -36.18 -33.60 6.17
C VAL A 266 -37.36 -34.04 7.05
N GLY A 267 -37.47 -33.53 8.29
CA GLY A 267 -38.53 -33.90 9.25
C GLY A 267 -39.86 -33.14 9.12
N VAL A 268 -39.97 -32.12 8.26
CA VAL A 268 -41.19 -31.28 8.16
C VAL A 268 -41.81 -31.39 6.76
N LYS A 269 -42.22 -32.60 6.38
CA LYS A 269 -43.07 -32.81 5.19
C LYS A 269 -44.00 -34.00 5.34
N MET A 270 -44.67 -34.12 6.49
CA MET A 270 -45.81 -35.02 6.67
C MET A 270 -46.77 -34.40 7.67
N ALA A 271 -47.76 -33.65 7.18
CA ALA A 271 -49.15 -33.70 7.65
C ALA A 271 -49.93 -32.50 7.09
N TRP A 272 -51.18 -32.80 6.70
CA TRP A 272 -52.30 -31.91 6.40
C TRP A 272 -52.51 -31.53 4.93
N SER A 273 -53.41 -32.32 4.34
CA SER A 273 -54.55 -32.00 3.44
C SER A 273 -54.43 -30.89 2.42
#